data_AF-A0A821H339-F1
#
_entry.id   AF-A0A821H339-F1
#
_cell.length_a   1.000
_cell.length_b   1.000
_cell.length_c   1.000
_cell.angle_alpha   90.00
_cell.angle_beta   90.00
_cell.angle_gamma   90.00
#
_symmetry.space_group_name_H-M   'P 1'
#
loop_
_entity.id
_entity.type
_entity.pdbx_description
1 polymer ?
#
loop_
_entity_poly.entity_id
_entity_poly.type
_entity_poly.pdbx_seq_one_letter_code
_entity_poly.pdbx_strand_id
1 'polypeptide(L)'
;MNRFGDIDTSNKRLPPVYGYHSEKLVSIETALEPITPHIDELPRYIQIAKKHCHFPSEHGLTQDQSAAVYIYTMEWGNTTLYRVLNRALRSENRQALKIWFPYMKLFDTALDKLPTV
;
A
#
# COMPACT_ATOMS: atom_id res chain seq x y z
N MET A 1 -2.69 -8.29 21.65
CA MET A 1 -2.49 -9.30 20.60
C MET A 1 -3.84 -9.52 19.97
N ASN A 2 -4.19 -8.75 18.93
CA ASN A 2 -5.52 -8.85 18.30
C ASN A 2 -5.47 -9.96 17.27
N ARG A 3 -6.21 -11.04 17.55
CA ARG A 3 -6.39 -12.20 16.68
C ARG A 3 -7.06 -11.75 15.38
N PHE A 4 -6.78 -12.47 14.29
CA PHE A 4 -7.37 -12.33 12.96
C PHE A 4 -8.93 -12.32 12.89
N GLY A 5 -9.64 -12.43 14.01
CA GLY A 5 -11.11 -12.44 14.12
C GLY A 5 -11.77 -11.07 14.23
N ASP A 6 -11.03 -9.99 14.48
CA ASP A 6 -11.60 -8.62 14.62
C ASP A 6 -11.78 -7.90 13.26
N ILE A 7 -11.90 -8.65 12.17
CA ILE A 7 -12.17 -8.10 10.83
C ILE A 7 -13.68 -8.22 10.61
N ASP A 8 -14.37 -7.08 10.53
CA ASP A 8 -15.76 -7.04 10.06
C ASP A 8 -15.84 -7.72 8.68
N THR A 9 -16.49 -8.88 8.65
CA THR A 9 -16.64 -9.73 7.46
C THR A 9 -17.81 -9.31 6.59
N SER A 10 -18.53 -8.23 6.94
CA SER A 10 -19.57 -7.66 6.10
C SER A 10 -18.95 -6.98 4.87
N ASN A 11 -18.64 -7.79 3.85
CA ASN A 11 -18.20 -7.31 2.54
C ASN A 11 -19.38 -6.64 1.83
N LYS A 12 -19.57 -5.35 2.10
CA LYS A 12 -20.47 -4.50 1.33
C LYS A 12 -19.99 -4.52 -0.13
N ARG A 13 -20.92 -4.69 -1.07
CA ARG A 13 -20.63 -4.60 -2.50
C ARG A 13 -20.40 -3.14 -2.86
N LEU A 14 -19.14 -2.72 -2.83
CA LEU A 14 -18.73 -1.37 -3.20
C LEU A 14 -18.26 -1.36 -4.67
N PRO A 15 -18.45 -0.25 -5.40
CA PRO A 15 -17.93 -0.15 -6.76
C PRO A 15 -16.39 -0.29 -6.76
N PRO A 16 -15.82 -0.89 -7.82
CA PRO A 16 -14.38 -0.98 -7.98
C PRO A 16 -13.73 0.41 -8.01
N VAL A 17 -12.47 0.47 -7.61
CA VAL A 17 -11.69 1.71 -7.56
C VAL A 17 -10.83 1.76 -8.82
N TYR A 18 -11.16 2.64 -9.77
CA TYR A 18 -10.40 2.76 -11.03
C TYR A 18 -9.52 4.02 -11.10
N GLY A 19 -9.71 4.97 -10.19
CA GLY A 19 -9.11 6.31 -10.29
C GLY A 19 -7.57 6.32 -10.22
N TYR A 20 -6.94 5.27 -9.67
CA TYR A 20 -5.49 5.19 -9.60
C TYR A 20 -4.83 4.81 -10.93
N HIS A 21 -5.56 4.24 -11.91
CA HIS A 21 -4.95 3.82 -13.17
C HIS A 21 -4.37 4.99 -13.97
N SER A 22 -4.97 6.18 -13.86
CA SER A 22 -4.51 7.41 -14.51
C SER A 22 -3.35 8.11 -13.79
N GLU A 23 -2.97 7.65 -12.59
CA GLU A 23 -1.83 8.22 -11.87
C GLU A 23 -0.52 7.89 -12.55
N LYS A 24 0.45 8.79 -12.40
CA LYS A 24 1.82 8.57 -12.85
C LYS A 24 2.52 7.63 -11.87
N LEU A 25 3.39 6.78 -12.40
CA LEU A 25 4.29 6.00 -11.56
C LEU A 25 5.33 6.95 -10.96
N VAL A 26 5.46 6.93 -9.63
CA VAL A 26 6.35 7.80 -8.85
C VAL A 26 7.13 6.96 -7.83
N SER A 27 8.10 7.55 -7.13
CA SER A 27 8.82 6.86 -6.05
C SER A 27 7.91 6.57 -4.86
N ILE A 28 8.32 5.64 -4.00
CA ILE A 28 7.55 5.28 -2.80
C ILE A 28 7.40 6.45 -1.82
N GLU A 29 8.41 7.33 -1.72
CA GLU A 29 8.33 8.54 -0.90
C GLU A 29 7.22 9.48 -1.39
N THR A 30 7.20 9.81 -2.69
CA THR A 30 6.17 10.68 -3.27
C THR A 30 4.80 10.02 -3.23
N ALA A 31 4.73 8.70 -3.43
CA ALA A 31 3.48 7.97 -3.39
C ALA A 31 2.79 7.99 -2.02
N LEU A 32 3.59 8.00 -0.93
CA LEU A 32 3.12 7.96 0.45
C LEU A 32 3.13 9.32 1.15
N GLU A 33 3.62 10.38 0.50
CA GLU A 33 3.62 11.74 1.02
C GLU A 33 2.24 12.19 1.52
N PRO A 34 1.13 12.01 0.76
CA PRO A 34 -0.21 12.40 1.23
C PRO A 34 -0.71 11.61 2.45
N ILE A 35 -0.13 10.44 2.71
CA ILE A 35 -0.55 9.50 3.77
C ILE A 35 0.31 9.66 5.03
N THR A 36 1.49 10.25 4.90
CA THR A 36 2.47 10.42 5.99
C THR A 36 1.87 11.00 7.28
N PRO A 37 0.95 11.98 7.26
CA PRO A 37 0.34 12.51 8.49
C PRO A 37 -0.58 11.52 9.22
N HIS A 38 -1.00 10.42 8.58
CA HIS A 38 -1.97 9.47 9.10
C HIS A 38 -1.36 8.18 9.68
N ILE A 39 -0.06 7.99 9.49
CA ILE A 39 0.64 6.77 9.90
C ILE A 39 1.89 7.13 10.69
N ASP A 40 1.94 6.65 11.92
CA ASP A 40 3.06 6.90 12.81
C ASP A 40 4.34 6.31 12.24
N GLU A 41 5.41 7.13 12.28
CA GLU A 41 6.75 6.78 11.81
C GLU A 41 6.84 6.34 10.33
N LEU A 42 5.83 6.62 9.49
CA LEU A 42 5.82 6.17 8.09
C LEU A 42 7.15 6.45 7.33
N PRO A 43 7.77 7.64 7.43
CA PRO A 43 9.03 7.91 6.74
C PRO A 43 10.16 6.95 7.13
N ARG A 44 10.24 6.57 8.41
CA ARG A 44 11.23 5.60 8.91
C ARG A 44 10.98 4.22 8.28
N TYR A 45 9.73 3.78 8.23
CA TYR A 45 9.37 2.48 7.66
C TYR A 45 9.54 2.43 6.14
N ILE A 46 9.38 3.56 5.44
CA ILE A 46 9.76 3.66 4.02
C ILE A 46 11.26 3.38 3.84
N GLN A 47 12.12 3.97 4.67
CA GLN A 47 13.56 3.73 4.58
C GLN A 47 13.93 2.28 4.90
N ILE A 48 13.30 1.69 5.91
CA ILE A 48 13.49 0.27 6.25
C ILE A 48 13.05 -0.62 5.06
N ALA A 49 11.89 -0.34 4.46
CA ALA A 49 11.41 -1.09 3.31
C ALA A 49 12.36 -1.00 2.12
N LYS A 50 12.85 0.18 1.76
CA LYS A 50 13.83 0.33 0.67
C LYS A 50 15.14 -0.40 0.93
N LYS A 51 15.59 -0.44 2.19
CA LYS A 51 16.83 -1.10 2.60
C LYS A 51 16.71 -2.63 2.62
N HIS A 52 15.55 -3.15 3.02
CA HIS A 52 15.37 -4.59 3.29
C HIS A 52 14.51 -5.32 2.27
N CYS A 53 13.89 -4.61 1.32
CA CYS A 53 13.19 -5.25 0.22
C CYS A 53 14.11 -6.12 -0.61
N HIS A 54 13.53 -7.13 -1.25
CA HIS A 54 14.27 -7.99 -2.16
C HIS A 54 14.59 -7.22 -3.45
N PHE A 55 15.85 -6.80 -3.58
CA PHE A 55 16.37 -6.07 -4.72
C PHE A 55 17.85 -6.46 -4.96
N PRO A 56 18.30 -6.69 -6.21
CA PRO A 56 17.52 -6.68 -7.45
C PRO A 56 16.44 -7.76 -7.47
N SER A 57 15.29 -7.44 -8.07
CA SER A 57 14.16 -8.38 -8.14
C SER A 57 14.36 -9.38 -9.27
N GLU A 58 14.08 -10.66 -9.00
CA GLU A 58 14.02 -11.73 -10.01
C GLU A 58 12.93 -11.50 -11.07
N HIS A 59 11.95 -10.63 -10.78
CA HIS A 59 10.80 -10.33 -11.63
C HIS A 59 10.83 -8.92 -12.22
N GLY A 60 11.99 -8.25 -12.19
CA GLY A 60 12.15 -6.93 -12.82
C GLY A 60 11.40 -5.79 -12.13
N LEU A 61 11.11 -5.92 -10.84
CA LEU A 61 10.62 -4.80 -10.03
C LEU A 61 11.74 -3.77 -9.84
N THR A 62 11.37 -2.49 -9.88
CA THR A 62 12.26 -1.42 -9.40
C THR A 62 12.38 -1.50 -7.88
N GLN A 63 13.40 -0.85 -7.30
CA GLN A 63 13.55 -0.82 -5.84
C GLN A 63 12.31 -0.22 -5.15
N ASP A 64 11.69 0.81 -5.72
CA ASP A 64 10.46 1.41 -5.17
C ASP A 64 9.27 0.46 -5.24
N GLN A 65 9.16 -0.35 -6.31
CA GLN A 65 8.13 -1.39 -6.43
C GLN A 65 8.35 -2.51 -5.39
N SER A 66 9.58 -3.02 -5.26
CA SER A 66 9.93 -4.00 -4.23
C SER A 66 9.66 -3.45 -2.82
N ALA A 67 10.01 -2.20 -2.56
CA ALA A 67 9.76 -1.54 -1.29
C ALA A 67 8.26 -1.36 -1.03
N ALA A 68 7.45 -1.05 -2.06
CA ALA A 68 6.01 -0.88 -1.94
C ALA A 68 5.32 -2.18 -1.51
N VAL A 69 5.74 -3.32 -2.06
CA VAL A 69 5.28 -4.65 -1.65
C VAL A 69 5.76 -4.97 -0.24
N TYR A 70 7.04 -4.71 0.06
CA TYR A 70 7.62 -4.99 1.36
C TYR A 70 6.88 -4.24 2.47
N ILE A 71 6.74 -2.92 2.37
CA ILE A 71 6.08 -2.10 3.39
C ILE A 71 4.60 -2.45 3.60
N TYR A 72 3.91 -2.94 2.57
CA TYR A 72 2.54 -3.43 2.71
C TYR A 72 2.47 -4.61 3.68
N THR A 73 3.47 -5.47 3.70
CA THR A 73 3.50 -6.66 4.58
C THR A 73 4.11 -6.40 5.96
N MET A 74 4.71 -5.22 6.17
CA MET A 74 5.36 -4.90 7.44
C MET A 74 4.34 -4.69 8.56
N GLU A 75 4.69 -5.17 9.75
CA GLU A 75 3.95 -4.90 10.97
C GLU A 75 4.73 -3.95 11.89
N TRP A 76 4.07 -2.88 12.34
CA TRP A 76 4.59 -1.95 13.33
C TRP A 76 3.47 -1.14 14.00
N GLY A 77 3.63 -0.87 15.30
CA GLY A 77 2.69 -0.06 16.05
C GLY A 77 1.22 -0.47 15.87
N ASN A 78 0.33 0.52 15.87
CA ASN A 78 -1.11 0.32 15.71
C ASN A 78 -1.65 0.75 14.34
N THR A 79 -0.89 1.56 13.59
CA THR A 79 -1.31 2.27 12.37
C THR A 79 -0.53 1.82 11.12
N THR A 80 -0.26 0.53 10.95
CA THR A 80 0.47 0.02 9.78
C THR A 80 -0.18 0.39 8.46
N LEU A 81 0.64 0.51 7.41
CA LEU A 81 0.18 0.86 6.07
C LEU A 81 -0.96 -0.03 5.57
N TYR A 82 -0.82 -1.36 5.67
CA TYR A 82 -1.90 -2.25 5.23
C TYR A 82 -3.18 -2.10 6.04
N ARG A 83 -3.10 -1.84 7.35
CA ARG A 83 -4.28 -1.67 8.19
C ARG A 83 -5.05 -0.42 7.80
N VAL A 84 -4.33 0.69 7.61
CA VAL A 84 -4.96 1.97 7.25
C VAL A 84 -5.49 1.92 5.81
N LEU A 85 -4.73 1.38 4.86
CA LEU A 85 -5.20 1.20 3.48
C LEU A 85 -6.41 0.27 3.40
N ASN A 86 -6.35 -0.91 4.03
CA ASN A 86 -7.45 -1.87 3.98
C ASN A 86 -8.71 -1.36 4.70
N ARG A 87 -8.56 -0.47 5.69
CA ARG A 87 -9.70 0.27 6.28
C ARG A 87 -10.27 1.29 5.29
N ALA A 88 -9.41 2.06 4.61
CA ALA A 88 -9.85 3.02 3.60
C ALA A 88 -10.59 2.35 2.43
N LEU A 89 -10.10 1.20 1.96
CA LEU A 89 -10.72 0.43 0.86
C LEU A 89 -12.13 -0.09 1.20
N ARG A 90 -12.34 -0.48 2.46
CA ARG A 90 -13.63 -0.96 2.98
C ARG A 90 -14.60 0.16 3.35
N SER A 91 -14.11 1.39 3.51
CA SER A 91 -14.96 2.56 3.77
C SER A 91 -15.86 2.83 2.55
N GLU A 92 -17.10 3.27 2.77
CA GLU A 92 -18.00 3.72 1.69
C GLU A 92 -17.55 5.05 1.07
N ASN A 93 -16.70 5.82 1.77
CA ASN A 93 -16.19 7.10 1.29
C ASN A 93 -15.10 6.91 0.23
N ARG A 94 -15.51 6.73 -1.02
CA ARG A 94 -14.61 6.61 -2.18
C ARG A 94 -13.75 7.85 -2.43
N GLN A 95 -14.19 9.03 -2.02
CA GLN A 95 -13.39 10.26 -2.18
C GLN A 95 -12.15 10.24 -1.27
N ALA A 96 -12.25 9.63 -0.08
CA ALA A 96 -11.13 9.47 0.84
C ALA A 96 -10.01 8.57 0.28
N LEU A 97 -10.29 7.76 -0.76
CA LEU A 97 -9.27 6.93 -1.40
C LEU A 97 -8.35 7.70 -2.35
N LYS A 98 -8.69 8.93 -2.75
CA LYS A 98 -7.88 9.70 -3.70
C LYS A 98 -6.45 9.93 -3.22
N ILE A 99 -6.26 10.13 -1.91
CA ILE A 99 -4.92 10.29 -1.32
C ILE A 99 -4.05 9.03 -1.45
N TRP A 100 -4.67 7.87 -1.68
CA TRP A 100 -4.00 6.58 -1.84
C TRP A 100 -3.67 6.26 -3.29
N PHE A 101 -4.21 6.98 -4.27
CA PHE A 101 -4.05 6.63 -5.68
C PHE A 101 -2.59 6.54 -6.14
N PRO A 102 -1.67 7.45 -5.73
CA PRO A 102 -0.26 7.32 -6.08
C PRO A 102 0.37 6.01 -5.56
N TYR A 103 0.08 5.63 -4.32
CA TYR A 103 0.55 4.37 -3.74
C TYR A 103 -0.11 3.15 -4.37
N MET A 104 -1.43 3.18 -4.60
CA MET A 104 -2.14 2.10 -5.28
C MET A 104 -1.58 1.87 -6.67
N LYS A 105 -1.28 2.94 -7.42
CA LYS A 105 -0.64 2.82 -8.74
C LYS A 105 0.72 2.14 -8.65
N LEU A 106 1.57 2.55 -7.70
CA LEU A 106 2.89 1.96 -7.50
C LEU A 106 2.79 0.47 -7.11
N PHE A 107 1.90 0.15 -6.17
CA PHE A 107 1.71 -1.19 -5.64
C PHE A 107 1.11 -2.15 -6.68
N ASP A 108 0.03 -1.74 -7.36
CA ASP A 108 -0.61 -2.51 -8.44
C ASP A 108 0.37 -2.81 -9.58
N THR A 109 1.13 -1.80 -10.02
CA THR A 109 2.17 -1.99 -11.05
C THR A 109 3.30 -2.93 -10.59
N ALA A 110 3.57 -3.02 -9.28
CA ALA A 110 4.52 -3.97 -8.73
C ALA A 110 3.95 -5.40 -8.76
N LEU A 111 2.66 -5.56 -8.40
CA LEU A 111 1.97 -6.84 -8.41
C LEU A 111 1.82 -7.42 -9.83
N ASP A 112 1.55 -6.57 -10.82
CA ASP A 112 1.44 -6.96 -12.25
C ASP A 112 2.71 -7.64 -12.79
N LYS A 113 3.87 -7.41 -12.17
CA LYS A 113 5.15 -8.02 -12.57
C LYS A 113 5.43 -9.35 -11.89
N LEU A 114 4.71 -9.68 -10.82
CA LEU A 114 4.94 -10.91 -10.07
C LEU A 114 4.27 -12.10 -10.78
N PRO A 115 4.82 -13.32 -10.64
CA PRO A 115 4.21 -14.49 -11.24
C PRO A 115 2.82 -14.75 -10.65
N THR A 116 1.85 -15.02 -11.53
CA THR A 116 0.53 -15.52 -11.14
C THR A 116 0.59 -17.03 -10.90
N VAL A 117 -0.08 -17.49 -9.85
CA VAL A 117 -0.20 -18.93 -9.50
C VAL A 117 -1.24 -19.61 -10.40
#